data_AF-A0A921NJD0-F1
#
_entry.id   AF-A0A921NJD0-F1
#
_cell.length_a   1.000
_cell.length_b   1.000
_cell.length_c   1.000
_cell.angle_alpha   90.00
_cell.angle_beta   90.00
_cell.angle_gamma   90.00
#
_symmetry.space_group_name_H-M   'P 1'
#
loop_
_entity.id
_entity.type
_entity.pdbx_description
1 polymer ?
#
loop_
_entity_poly.entity_id
_entity_poly.type
_entity_poly.pdbx_seq_one_letter_code
_entity_poly.pdbx_strand_id
1 'polypeptide(L)'
;MMENTITMTGSPQTTMKRHVPWAPLTAALFITCFILSMLIPPLQSPDEGAHLERIYLLGKGQLMLETPEGSSSGGMIDSGLRAYLQAYSKFISRPDTKMSQVEIDEANNLRWTGHKEFDAPSGTGYYFPLIYTPQAIGLAAGEAFGFTVDTSYRMARFFVLVSTALVLAWAFLIHRPPIIAVALLVLPMSLFQFSTATIDGISTAIFILAISCFSRITIDRQRSKKYLSYTLIFCVLIVTSSRAHALPLFALIFASYFYTRDRKALAASLACLVFVISWMLVSIKLTTNITFQGAPSAATIAAYYIKDPIALARVIFHTIMDDTLRTFYLQSFVGILGWLDTKFSLTIYETIYTLIIIILALSILTARVKNVGIYIALLIACGIASIGLTFVALLIQWNALQHPATLIQGVQGRYLLIPALLFAYSIGNDQNKKYVVIRYLNAGMLAILFLFSTYVTSSLLISRYFIGAEQQPVIPAKITPSAQLSTADPIILRFDTQHLKSDAVLRSVSVLFATHVRKNKGAAKVTFTTKDGKETGLDLDVSSLEDNQYRTFKLDNQPYSSGRIRAESGGGVSVWQTELESGEIVTCMIYEFSSGAKQYTKGCPRS
;
A
#
# COMPACT_ATOMS: atom_id res chain seq x y z
N MET A 1 69.95 -45.64 -27.88
CA MET A 1 70.12 -44.19 -27.82
C MET A 1 68.76 -43.53 -27.79
N MET A 2 68.60 -42.59 -26.86
CA MET A 2 67.54 -41.57 -26.76
C MET A 2 66.15 -42.03 -26.26
N GLU A 3 66.03 -42.06 -24.92
CA GLU A 3 64.86 -41.53 -24.23
C GLU A 3 64.68 -40.05 -24.59
N ASN A 4 63.45 -39.64 -24.91
CA ASN A 4 63.07 -38.24 -24.95
C ASN A 4 61.76 -38.04 -24.18
N THR A 5 61.92 -37.33 -23.07
CA THR A 5 60.95 -36.79 -22.13
C THR A 5 59.98 -35.82 -22.83
N ILE A 6 58.67 -36.01 -22.68
CA ILE A 6 57.67 -34.97 -22.93
C ILE A 6 56.95 -34.67 -21.62
N THR A 7 57.39 -33.58 -20.99
CA THR A 7 56.73 -32.89 -19.87
C THR A 7 55.40 -32.32 -20.32
N MET A 8 54.29 -32.82 -19.77
CA MET A 8 52.96 -32.21 -19.87
C MET A 8 52.78 -31.15 -18.78
N THR A 9 53.09 -29.90 -19.11
CA THR A 9 52.72 -28.71 -18.32
C THR A 9 51.31 -28.27 -18.69
N GLY A 10 50.30 -28.82 -18.02
CA GLY A 10 48.92 -28.33 -18.08
C GLY A 10 48.67 -27.29 -16.98
N SER A 11 48.80 -26.01 -17.31
CA SER A 11 48.39 -24.92 -16.42
C SER A 11 46.87 -24.94 -16.18
N PRO A 12 46.39 -24.62 -14.96
CA PRO A 12 44.97 -24.43 -14.74
C PRO A 12 44.57 -23.11 -15.38
N GLN A 13 43.85 -23.16 -16.50
CA GLN A 13 43.16 -22.00 -17.05
C GLN A 13 42.16 -21.48 -16.00
N THR A 14 42.59 -20.48 -15.24
CA THR A 14 41.76 -19.55 -14.50
C THR A 14 40.84 -18.85 -15.50
N THR A 15 39.70 -19.48 -15.76
CA THR A 15 38.59 -18.85 -16.47
C THR A 15 38.16 -17.64 -15.65
N MET A 16 38.53 -16.45 -16.11
CA MET A 16 38.00 -15.18 -15.63
C MET A 16 36.47 -15.28 -15.63
N LYS A 17 35.89 -15.50 -14.45
CA LYS A 17 34.47 -15.36 -14.18
C LYS A 17 34.14 -13.88 -14.41
N ARG A 18 33.69 -13.53 -15.62
CA ARG A 18 32.97 -12.25 -15.81
C ARG A 18 31.71 -12.33 -14.96
N HIS A 19 31.83 -11.78 -13.75
CA HIS A 19 30.72 -11.54 -12.84
C HIS A 19 29.80 -10.54 -13.52
N VAL A 20 28.60 -10.97 -13.92
CA VAL A 20 27.51 -10.02 -14.14
C VAL A 20 27.37 -9.26 -12.82
N PRO A 21 27.50 -7.92 -12.81
CA PRO A 21 27.59 -7.19 -11.57
C PRO A 21 26.16 -6.97 -11.06
N TRP A 22 25.64 -7.95 -10.32
CA TRP A 22 24.35 -7.83 -9.62
C TRP A 22 24.41 -6.85 -8.45
N ALA A 23 25.61 -6.52 -7.97
CA ALA A 23 25.83 -5.49 -6.96
C ALA A 23 25.34 -4.09 -7.42
N PRO A 24 25.65 -3.62 -8.64
CA PRO A 24 25.02 -2.45 -9.23
C PRO A 24 23.49 -2.49 -9.29
N LEU A 25 22.88 -3.65 -9.58
CA LEU A 25 21.41 -3.75 -9.60
C LEU A 25 20.83 -3.57 -8.21
N THR A 26 21.35 -4.27 -7.20
CA THR A 26 20.86 -4.13 -5.82
C THR A 26 21.12 -2.73 -5.27
N ALA A 27 22.23 -2.11 -5.67
CA ALA A 27 22.51 -0.71 -5.35
C ALA A 27 21.52 0.24 -6.03
N ALA A 28 21.21 0.04 -7.31
CA ALA A 28 20.24 0.84 -8.04
C ALA A 28 18.82 0.70 -7.46
N LEU A 29 18.41 -0.53 -7.12
CA LEU A 29 17.16 -0.79 -6.40
C LEU A 29 17.13 -0.06 -5.05
N PHE A 30 18.20 -0.15 -4.26
CA PHE A 30 18.32 0.56 -2.99
C PHE A 30 18.18 2.07 -3.17
N ILE A 31 18.90 2.67 -4.12
CA ILE A 31 18.87 4.11 -4.39
C ILE A 31 17.46 4.54 -4.82
N THR A 32 16.85 3.82 -5.76
CA THR A 32 15.49 4.11 -6.23
C THR A 32 14.48 4.02 -5.08
N CYS A 33 14.49 2.94 -4.30
CA CYS A 33 13.57 2.78 -3.17
C CYS A 33 13.85 3.77 -2.05
N PHE A 34 15.10 4.21 -1.86
CA PHE A 34 15.44 5.25 -0.89
C PHE A 34 14.84 6.60 -1.30
N ILE A 35 14.94 6.97 -2.59
CA ILE A 35 14.30 8.18 -3.12
C ILE A 35 12.78 8.08 -2.99
N LEU A 36 12.19 6.94 -3.39
CA LEU A 36 10.75 6.71 -3.23
C LEU A 36 10.31 6.76 -1.76
N SER A 37 11.11 6.25 -0.83
CA SER A 37 10.84 6.32 0.62
C SER A 37 10.77 7.76 1.13
N MET A 38 11.40 8.72 0.45
CA MET A 38 11.30 10.15 0.77
C MET A 38 10.07 10.79 0.12
N LEU A 39 9.67 10.31 -1.07
CA LEU A 39 8.49 10.81 -1.78
C LEU A 39 7.17 10.29 -1.20
N ILE A 40 7.15 9.06 -0.68
CA ILE A 40 5.95 8.45 -0.08
C ILE A 40 5.76 9.10 1.30
N PRO A 41 4.68 9.85 1.53
CA PRO A 41 4.46 10.41 2.85
C PRO A 41 4.29 9.30 3.91
N PRO A 42 4.50 9.62 5.19
CA PRO A 42 4.29 8.67 6.27
C PRO A 42 2.90 8.02 6.23
N LEU A 43 2.89 6.71 6.51
CA LEU A 43 1.68 5.88 6.69
C LEU A 43 0.80 5.71 5.45
N GLN A 44 1.28 6.13 4.28
CA GLN A 44 0.50 6.03 3.04
C GLN A 44 0.61 4.67 2.36
N SER A 45 1.40 3.74 2.90
CA SER A 45 1.35 2.33 2.49
C SER A 45 0.28 1.59 3.27
N PRO A 46 -0.41 0.60 2.68
CA PRO A 46 -1.47 -0.12 3.38
C PRO A 46 -0.93 -0.78 4.65
N ASP A 47 -1.69 -0.66 5.73
CA ASP A 47 -1.39 -1.25 7.04
C ASP A 47 -0.10 -0.72 7.71
N GLU A 48 0.57 0.31 7.14
CA GLU A 48 1.86 0.81 7.64
C GLU A 48 1.76 1.41 9.05
N GLY A 49 0.64 2.05 9.39
CA GLY A 49 0.37 2.52 10.76
C GLY A 49 0.37 1.38 11.78
N ALA A 50 -0.35 0.31 11.49
CA ALA A 50 -0.40 -0.86 12.36
C ALA A 50 0.97 -1.56 12.47
N HIS A 51 1.76 -1.55 11.39
CA HIS A 51 3.15 -2.00 11.42
C HIS A 51 4.00 -1.10 12.33
N LEU A 52 3.86 0.23 12.25
CA LEU A 52 4.61 1.18 13.06
C LEU A 52 4.33 1.02 14.56
N GLU A 53 3.08 0.86 14.95
CA GLU A 53 2.71 0.55 16.34
C GLU A 53 3.34 -0.76 16.79
N ARG A 54 3.28 -1.81 15.97
CA ARG A 54 3.90 -3.10 16.28
C ARG A 54 5.42 -2.98 16.45
N ILE A 55 6.07 -2.19 15.61
CA ILE A 55 7.51 -1.90 15.66
C ILE A 55 7.86 -1.21 16.98
N TYR A 56 7.08 -0.20 17.39
CA TYR A 56 7.26 0.50 18.65
C TYR A 56 7.14 -0.45 19.85
N LEU A 57 6.06 -1.23 19.92
CA LEU A 57 5.83 -2.19 21.02
C LEU A 57 6.95 -3.22 21.13
N LEU A 58 7.43 -3.75 20.00
CA LEU A 58 8.58 -4.66 19.98
C LEU A 58 9.87 -3.97 20.44
N GLY A 59 10.08 -2.71 20.06
CA GLY A 59 11.19 -1.88 20.55
C GLY A 59 11.16 -1.66 22.07
N LYS A 60 9.97 -1.69 22.68
CA LYS A 60 9.77 -1.65 24.14
C LYS A 60 9.80 -3.02 24.82
N GLY A 61 10.10 -4.10 24.08
CA GLY A 61 10.17 -5.46 24.59
C GLY A 61 8.82 -6.19 24.68
N GLN A 62 7.74 -5.59 24.18
CA GLN A 62 6.41 -6.20 24.20
C GLN A 62 6.25 -7.18 23.01
N LEU A 63 6.68 -8.43 23.23
CA LEU A 63 6.63 -9.48 22.20
C LEU A 63 5.20 -9.89 21.83
N MET A 64 4.28 -9.92 22.79
CA MET A 64 2.87 -10.29 22.59
C MET A 64 1.98 -9.06 22.77
N LEU A 65 0.90 -8.99 21.98
CA LEU A 65 -0.11 -7.97 22.16
C LEU A 65 -1.00 -8.32 23.35
N GLU A 66 -1.48 -7.30 24.05
CA GLU A 66 -2.42 -7.40 25.16
C GLU A 66 -3.85 -7.26 24.66
N THR A 67 -4.78 -8.02 25.23
CA THR A 67 -6.20 -7.96 24.86
C THR A 67 -7.03 -7.58 26.09
N PRO A 68 -7.17 -6.27 26.38
CA PRO A 68 -8.12 -5.82 27.39
C PRO A 68 -9.55 -6.23 27.04
N GLU A 69 -10.37 -6.45 28.07
CA GLU A 69 -11.76 -6.87 27.92
C GLU A 69 -12.54 -5.85 27.05
N GLY A 70 -13.24 -6.36 26.03
CA GLY A 70 -13.99 -5.52 25.08
C GLY A 70 -13.15 -4.78 24.03
N SER A 71 -11.84 -5.06 23.90
CA SER A 71 -10.95 -4.41 22.93
C SER A 71 -10.18 -5.39 22.04
N SER A 72 -9.71 -4.91 20.88
CA SER A 72 -8.80 -5.66 20.00
C SER A 72 -7.42 -5.80 20.65
N SER A 73 -6.65 -6.81 20.25
CA SER A 73 -5.27 -6.95 20.69
C SER A 73 -4.42 -5.74 20.32
N GLY A 74 -3.71 -5.20 21.30
CA GLY A 74 -2.95 -3.97 21.18
C GLY A 74 -1.83 -3.83 22.21
N GLY A 75 -1.46 -2.58 22.50
CA GLY A 75 -0.45 -2.25 23.50
C GLY A 75 -0.38 -0.76 23.78
N MET A 76 0.43 -0.41 24.77
CA MET A 76 0.61 0.98 25.21
C MET A 76 1.65 1.70 24.33
N ILE A 77 1.20 2.64 23.50
CA ILE A 77 2.05 3.46 22.60
C ILE A 77 2.25 4.88 23.14
N ASP A 78 3.33 5.56 22.72
CA ASP A 78 3.57 6.96 23.09
C ASP A 78 2.47 7.88 22.50
N SER A 79 1.97 8.85 23.27
CA SER A 79 0.93 9.76 22.78
C SER A 79 1.42 10.69 21.66
N GLY A 80 2.72 10.98 21.59
CA GLY A 80 3.36 11.66 20.46
C GLY A 80 3.37 10.79 19.20
N LEU A 81 3.57 9.47 19.34
CA LEU A 81 3.42 8.53 18.23
C LEU A 81 1.96 8.47 17.77
N ARG A 82 1.01 8.41 18.69
CA ARG A 82 -0.43 8.44 18.37
C ARG A 82 -0.83 9.72 17.65
N ALA A 83 -0.37 10.88 18.11
CA ALA A 83 -0.59 12.16 17.44
C ALA A 83 0.00 12.17 16.01
N TYR A 84 1.18 11.60 15.83
CA TYR A 84 1.82 11.45 14.51
C TYR A 84 1.00 10.53 13.58
N LEU A 85 0.51 9.41 14.09
CA LEU A 85 -0.39 8.52 13.35
C LEU A 85 -1.66 9.24 12.89
N GLN A 86 -2.27 10.03 13.78
CA GLN A 86 -3.47 10.81 13.48
C GLN A 86 -3.22 11.93 12.47
N ALA A 87 -2.06 12.60 12.53
CA ALA A 87 -1.71 13.69 11.61
C ALA A 87 -1.68 13.22 10.14
N TYR A 88 -1.23 11.99 9.88
CA TYR A 88 -1.16 11.42 8.54
C TYR A 88 -2.37 10.56 8.14
N SER A 89 -3.19 10.11 9.09
CA SER A 89 -4.36 9.27 8.80
C SER A 89 -5.42 10.00 7.98
N LYS A 90 -5.52 11.34 8.10
CA LYS A 90 -6.48 12.16 7.34
C LYS A 90 -6.31 12.09 5.82
N PHE A 91 -5.17 11.63 5.31
CA PHE A 91 -4.90 11.50 3.87
C PHE A 91 -5.23 10.10 3.31
N ILE A 92 -5.46 9.12 4.20
CA ILE A 92 -5.76 7.73 3.87
C ILE A 92 -7.09 7.66 3.12
N SER A 93 -7.08 7.00 1.96
CA SER A 93 -8.27 6.78 1.11
C SER A 93 -8.98 8.07 0.68
N ARG A 94 -8.26 9.21 0.66
CA ARG A 94 -8.76 10.51 0.18
C ARG A 94 -7.94 11.03 -1.00
N PRO A 95 -8.15 10.51 -2.23
CA PRO A 95 -7.33 10.79 -3.42
C PRO A 95 -7.17 12.28 -3.75
N ASP A 96 -8.18 13.08 -3.41
CA ASP A 96 -8.26 14.50 -3.74
C ASP A 96 -7.61 15.41 -2.69
N THR A 97 -7.25 14.87 -1.51
CA THR A 97 -6.61 15.66 -0.44
C THR A 97 -5.09 15.73 -0.68
N LYS A 98 -4.54 16.95 -0.69
CA LYS A 98 -3.11 17.22 -0.85
C LYS A 98 -2.51 17.62 0.49
N MET A 99 -1.22 17.39 0.65
CA MET A 99 -0.50 17.81 1.86
C MET A 99 -0.01 19.24 1.68
N SER A 100 -0.39 20.13 2.59
CA SER A 100 0.23 21.45 2.68
C SER A 100 1.57 21.38 3.40
N GLN A 101 2.46 22.34 3.12
CA GLN A 101 3.75 22.41 3.80
C GLN A 101 3.60 22.60 5.32
N VAL A 102 2.60 23.38 5.74
CA VAL A 102 2.31 23.62 7.17
C VAL A 102 1.93 22.33 7.88
N GLU A 103 1.04 21.51 7.31
CA GLU A 103 0.66 20.23 7.91
C GLU A 103 1.84 19.25 8.00
N ILE A 104 2.72 19.26 7.00
CA ILE A 104 3.95 18.45 7.01
C ILE A 104 4.88 18.92 8.13
N ASP A 105 5.09 20.23 8.26
CA ASP A 105 5.99 20.80 9.27
C ASP A 105 5.45 20.57 10.69
N GLU A 106 4.14 20.73 10.91
CA GLU A 106 3.49 20.43 12.18
C GLU A 106 3.66 18.95 12.56
N ALA A 107 3.39 18.03 11.63
CA ALA A 107 3.52 16.60 11.88
C ALA A 107 4.98 16.17 12.11
N ASN A 108 5.92 16.72 11.33
CA ASN A 108 7.34 16.38 11.43
C ASN A 108 7.99 16.84 12.74
N ASN A 109 7.43 17.89 13.36
CA ASN A 109 7.93 18.45 14.62
C ASN A 109 7.37 17.74 15.88
N LEU A 110 6.45 16.79 15.73
CA LEU A 110 5.93 16.01 16.86
C LEU A 110 7.06 15.24 17.57
N ARG A 111 7.08 15.35 18.90
CA ARG A 111 8.09 14.75 19.77
C ARG A 111 7.52 13.56 20.54
N TRP A 112 8.42 12.66 20.94
CA TRP A 112 8.12 11.64 21.94
C TRP A 112 7.78 12.31 23.27
N THR A 113 6.67 11.90 23.88
CA THR A 113 6.14 12.55 25.09
C THR A 113 6.48 11.79 26.36
N GLY A 114 6.75 10.49 26.26
CA GLY A 114 6.88 9.57 27.39
C GLY A 114 5.53 9.14 28.00
N HIS A 115 4.42 9.78 27.61
CA HIS A 115 3.08 9.42 28.06
C HIS A 115 2.55 8.29 27.17
N LYS A 116 1.96 7.27 27.79
CA LYS A 116 1.49 6.09 27.07
C LYS A 116 -0.03 6.01 27.04
N GLU A 117 -0.57 5.66 25.89
CA GLU A 117 -1.99 5.44 25.64
C GLU A 117 -2.19 4.07 24.98
N PHE A 118 -3.29 3.40 25.27
CA PHE A 118 -3.59 2.11 24.66
C PHE A 118 -4.05 2.32 23.21
N ASP A 119 -3.43 1.58 22.29
CA ASP A 119 -3.88 1.48 20.91
C ASP A 119 -3.83 0.03 20.42
N ALA A 120 -4.68 -0.30 19.44
CA ALA A 120 -4.88 -1.66 18.98
C ALA A 120 -4.57 -1.81 17.49
N PRO A 121 -3.29 -2.02 17.10
CA PRO A 121 -2.91 -2.30 15.72
C PRO A 121 -3.60 -3.55 15.20
N SER A 122 -4.58 -3.37 14.31
CA SER A 122 -5.26 -4.50 13.69
C SER A 122 -4.32 -5.26 12.75
N GLY A 123 -4.38 -6.60 12.78
CA GLY A 123 -3.77 -7.45 11.76
C GLY A 123 -2.26 -7.71 11.86
N THR A 124 -1.55 -7.19 12.87
CA THR A 124 -0.08 -7.39 13.00
C THR A 124 0.35 -8.37 14.09
N GLY A 125 -0.56 -8.75 15.01
CA GLY A 125 -0.29 -9.69 16.10
C GLY A 125 0.12 -11.11 15.66
N TYR A 126 -0.28 -11.50 14.44
CA TYR A 126 0.03 -12.82 13.88
C TYR A 126 1.48 -12.99 13.44
N TYR A 127 2.18 -11.88 13.16
CA TYR A 127 3.51 -11.89 12.57
C TYR A 127 4.60 -12.15 13.62
N PHE A 128 5.56 -13.01 13.29
CA PHE A 128 6.66 -13.35 14.19
C PHE A 128 7.57 -12.15 14.46
N PRO A 129 7.83 -11.77 15.74
CA PRO A 129 8.55 -10.55 16.11
C PRO A 129 9.86 -10.30 15.38
N LEU A 130 10.65 -11.36 15.13
CA LEU A 130 12.00 -11.23 14.59
C LEU A 130 12.03 -10.57 13.20
N ILE A 131 10.93 -10.65 12.43
CA ILE A 131 10.85 -9.99 11.11
C ILE A 131 10.86 -8.46 11.19
N TYR A 132 10.51 -7.89 12.34
CA TYR A 132 10.48 -6.45 12.56
C TYR A 132 11.79 -5.87 13.06
N THR A 133 12.78 -6.71 13.36
CA THR A 133 14.01 -6.29 14.04
C THR A 133 14.71 -5.11 13.37
N PRO A 134 14.90 -5.07 12.03
CA PRO A 134 15.56 -3.92 11.40
C PRO A 134 14.87 -2.58 11.70
N GLN A 135 13.57 -2.52 11.45
CA GLN A 135 12.79 -1.29 11.65
C GLN A 135 12.58 -0.96 13.14
N ALA A 136 12.52 -1.95 14.03
CA ALA A 136 12.44 -1.73 15.47
C ALA A 136 13.73 -1.11 16.03
N ILE A 137 14.89 -1.57 15.57
CA ILE A 137 16.18 -0.95 15.89
C ILE A 137 16.23 0.48 15.37
N GLY A 138 15.80 0.72 14.12
CA GLY A 138 15.80 2.05 13.53
C GLY A 138 14.91 3.04 14.31
N LEU A 139 13.69 2.63 14.66
CA LEU A 139 12.75 3.46 15.43
C LEU A 139 13.27 3.74 16.85
N ALA A 140 13.72 2.69 17.56
CA ALA A 140 14.21 2.80 18.93
C ALA A 140 15.51 3.63 19.02
N ALA A 141 16.39 3.53 18.02
CA ALA A 141 17.59 4.37 17.94
C ALA A 141 17.23 5.85 17.77
N GLY A 142 16.28 6.17 16.89
CA GLY A 142 15.83 7.56 16.70
C GLY A 142 15.21 8.16 17.96
N GLU A 143 14.39 7.38 18.66
CA GLU A 143 13.82 7.78 19.95
C GLU A 143 14.92 7.99 21.00
N ALA A 144 15.89 7.07 21.11
CA ALA A 144 16.99 7.14 22.08
C ALA A 144 17.92 8.34 21.85
N PHE A 145 18.09 8.79 20.61
CA PHE A 145 18.85 10.01 20.27
C PHE A 145 18.05 11.31 20.48
N GLY A 146 16.79 11.24 20.94
CA GLY A 146 15.95 12.41 21.17
C GLY A 146 15.42 13.07 19.89
N PHE A 147 15.37 12.34 18.77
CA PHE A 147 14.81 12.85 17.53
C PHE A 147 13.28 12.98 17.58
N THR A 148 12.69 13.66 16.59
CA THR A 148 11.23 13.70 16.42
C THR A 148 10.68 12.31 16.10
N VAL A 149 9.38 12.13 16.25
CA VAL A 149 8.70 10.88 15.86
C VAL A 149 8.92 10.62 14.36
N ASP A 150 8.81 11.65 13.52
CA ASP A 150 9.05 11.56 12.07
C ASP A 150 10.47 11.08 11.73
N THR A 151 11.48 11.70 12.33
CA THR A 151 12.89 11.31 12.08
C THR A 151 13.14 9.87 12.50
N SER A 152 12.59 9.46 13.64
CA SER A 152 12.69 8.09 14.16
C SER A 152 12.00 7.09 13.23
N TYR A 153 10.83 7.46 12.69
CA TYR A 153 10.12 6.68 11.68
C TYR A 153 10.90 6.55 10.36
N ARG A 154 11.52 7.64 9.88
CA ARG A 154 12.39 7.61 8.70
C ARG A 154 13.61 6.72 8.91
N MET A 155 14.17 6.70 10.12
CA MET A 155 15.22 5.74 10.49
C MET A 155 14.69 4.29 10.43
N ALA A 156 13.47 4.03 10.89
CA ALA A 156 12.85 2.71 10.77
C ALA A 156 12.75 2.25 9.30
N ARG A 157 12.25 3.12 8.39
CA ARG A 157 12.22 2.89 6.94
C ARG A 157 13.62 2.63 6.37
N PHE A 158 14.60 3.45 6.75
CA PHE A 158 15.97 3.33 6.28
C PHE A 158 16.61 1.98 6.67
N PHE A 159 16.47 1.57 7.94
CA PHE A 159 17.07 0.32 8.44
C PHE A 159 16.46 -0.92 7.78
N VAL A 160 15.14 -0.95 7.58
CA VAL A 160 14.49 -2.07 6.88
C VAL A 160 14.86 -2.09 5.40
N LEU A 161 14.99 -0.93 4.74
CA LEU A 161 15.42 -0.84 3.35
C LEU A 161 16.87 -1.32 3.17
N VAL A 162 17.80 -0.87 4.01
CA VAL A 162 19.19 -1.34 4.01
C VAL A 162 19.25 -2.86 4.22
N SER A 163 18.52 -3.37 5.22
CA SER A 163 18.49 -4.81 5.51
C SER A 163 17.92 -5.61 4.34
N THR A 164 16.86 -5.11 3.71
CA THR A 164 16.25 -5.70 2.51
C THR A 164 17.26 -5.75 1.36
N ALA A 165 17.96 -4.65 1.08
CA ALA A 165 18.97 -4.58 0.03
C ALA A 165 20.15 -5.53 0.27
N LEU A 166 20.64 -5.63 1.52
CA LEU A 166 21.71 -6.54 1.91
C LEU A 166 21.30 -8.01 1.77
N VAL A 167 20.08 -8.37 2.19
CA VAL A 167 19.56 -9.73 2.04
C VAL A 167 19.37 -10.09 0.57
N LEU A 168 18.86 -9.18 -0.26
CA LEU A 168 18.76 -9.39 -1.71
C LEU A 168 20.13 -9.55 -2.37
N ALA A 169 21.10 -8.70 -2.00
CA ALA A 169 22.47 -8.82 -2.49
C ALA A 169 23.07 -10.18 -2.11
N TRP A 170 22.88 -10.63 -0.86
CA TRP A 170 23.33 -11.95 -0.42
C TRP A 170 22.66 -13.08 -1.21
N ALA A 171 21.34 -12.99 -1.43
CA ALA A 171 20.61 -13.97 -2.23
C ALA A 171 21.15 -14.08 -3.66
N PHE A 172 21.46 -12.94 -4.30
CA PHE A 172 21.99 -12.89 -5.67
C PHE A 172 23.45 -13.35 -5.76
N LEU A 173 24.22 -13.20 -4.69
CA LEU A 173 25.55 -13.79 -4.57
C LEU A 173 25.49 -15.32 -4.44
N ILE A 174 24.52 -15.86 -3.69
CA ILE A 174 24.30 -17.31 -3.56
C ILE A 174 23.84 -17.90 -4.88
N HIS A 175 22.77 -17.38 -5.46
CA HIS A 175 22.23 -17.85 -6.73
C HIS A 175 21.75 -16.66 -7.54
N ARG A 176 22.20 -16.58 -8.79
CA ARG A 176 21.81 -15.51 -9.69
C ARG A 176 20.30 -15.58 -9.92
N PRO A 177 19.53 -14.49 -9.82
CA PRO A 177 18.10 -14.51 -10.12
C PRO A 177 17.88 -14.63 -11.64
N PRO A 178 16.80 -15.26 -12.10
CA PRO A 178 16.37 -15.13 -13.48
C PRO A 178 15.89 -13.70 -13.75
N ILE A 179 16.07 -13.21 -14.98
CA ILE A 179 15.73 -11.81 -15.37
C ILE A 179 14.25 -11.49 -15.07
N ILE A 180 13.35 -12.44 -15.36
CA ILE A 180 11.93 -12.29 -15.03
C ILE A 180 11.66 -12.13 -13.53
N ALA A 181 12.42 -12.79 -12.64
CA ALA A 181 12.27 -12.55 -11.19
C ALA A 181 12.67 -11.12 -10.82
N VAL A 182 13.74 -10.58 -11.43
CA VAL A 182 14.14 -9.18 -11.23
C VAL A 182 13.08 -8.22 -11.79
N ALA A 183 12.46 -8.55 -12.93
CA ALA A 183 11.37 -7.77 -13.50
C ALA A 183 10.20 -7.62 -12.52
N LEU A 184 9.87 -8.67 -11.76
CA LEU A 184 8.85 -8.62 -10.70
C LEU A 184 9.26 -7.72 -9.53
N LEU A 185 10.56 -7.58 -9.23
CA LEU A 185 11.06 -6.72 -8.16
C LEU A 185 11.05 -5.23 -8.51
N VAL A 186 11.08 -4.90 -9.81
CA VAL A 186 11.07 -3.52 -10.30
C VAL A 186 9.69 -3.01 -10.69
N LEU A 187 8.62 -3.79 -10.46
CA LEU A 187 7.25 -3.33 -10.66
C LEU A 187 6.93 -2.16 -9.73
N PRO A 188 6.03 -1.23 -10.12
CA PRO A 188 5.63 -0.12 -9.28
C PRO A 188 5.22 -0.53 -7.85
N MET A 189 4.41 -1.58 -7.71
CA MET A 189 3.98 -2.11 -6.40
C MET A 189 5.17 -2.60 -5.58
N SER A 190 6.07 -3.36 -6.19
CA SER A 190 7.26 -3.90 -5.51
C SER A 190 8.18 -2.77 -5.04
N LEU A 191 8.46 -1.79 -5.89
CA LEU A 191 9.25 -0.61 -5.54
C LEU A 191 8.60 0.17 -4.39
N PHE A 192 7.28 0.36 -4.43
CA PHE A 192 6.52 1.02 -3.37
C PHE A 192 6.62 0.25 -2.04
N GLN A 193 6.45 -1.07 -2.05
CA GLN A 193 6.54 -1.92 -0.85
C GLN A 193 7.95 -2.03 -0.26
N PHE A 194 8.99 -1.95 -1.09
CA PHE A 194 10.37 -1.89 -0.59
C PHE A 194 10.71 -0.56 0.09
N SER A 195 9.92 0.48 -0.18
CA SER A 195 10.19 1.86 0.25
C SER A 195 9.46 2.25 1.55
N THR A 196 8.74 1.33 2.19
CA THR A 196 7.85 1.60 3.33
C THR A 196 8.21 0.74 4.54
N ALA A 197 7.74 1.14 5.73
CA ALA A 197 8.05 0.47 6.99
C ALA A 197 7.16 -0.77 7.28
N THR A 198 6.73 -1.47 6.24
CA THR A 198 5.99 -2.73 6.38
C THR A 198 6.93 -3.93 6.35
N ILE A 199 6.41 -5.14 6.60
CA ILE A 199 7.21 -6.37 6.48
C ILE A 199 7.32 -6.86 5.02
N ASP A 200 6.64 -6.22 4.06
CA ASP A 200 6.57 -6.68 2.66
C ASP A 200 7.95 -6.78 2.02
N GLY A 201 8.75 -5.71 2.10
CA GLY A 201 10.07 -5.67 1.49
C GLY A 201 11.02 -6.72 2.05
N ILE A 202 11.20 -6.73 3.38
CA ILE A 202 12.12 -7.66 4.04
C ILE A 202 11.68 -9.11 3.91
N SER A 203 10.37 -9.40 3.99
CA SER A 203 9.86 -10.77 3.80
C SER A 203 10.12 -11.28 2.39
N THR A 204 9.97 -10.43 1.37
CA THR A 204 10.28 -10.77 -0.03
C THR A 204 11.77 -11.03 -0.23
N ALA A 205 12.65 -10.23 0.39
CA ALA A 205 14.09 -10.45 0.33
C ALA A 205 14.52 -11.78 0.97
N ILE A 206 14.02 -12.09 2.17
CA ILE A 206 14.30 -13.35 2.88
C ILE A 206 13.75 -14.55 2.09
N PHE A 207 12.58 -14.39 1.47
CA PHE A 207 12.00 -15.40 0.61
C PHE A 207 12.89 -15.69 -0.62
N ILE A 208 13.40 -14.66 -1.28
CA ILE A 208 14.33 -14.80 -2.40
C ILE A 208 15.64 -15.46 -1.95
N LEU A 209 16.14 -15.12 -0.76
CA LEU A 209 17.29 -15.79 -0.16
C LEU A 209 17.01 -17.29 0.05
N ALA A 210 15.81 -17.67 0.52
CA ALA A 210 15.40 -19.06 0.66
C ALA A 210 15.45 -19.79 -0.68
N ILE A 211 14.80 -19.26 -1.72
CA ILE A 211 14.81 -19.89 -3.05
C ILE A 211 16.24 -19.94 -3.61
N SER A 212 17.03 -18.88 -3.47
CA SER A 212 18.43 -18.88 -3.91
C SER A 212 19.27 -19.95 -3.21
N CYS A 213 19.10 -20.16 -1.90
CA CYS A 213 19.75 -21.25 -1.16
C CYS A 213 19.32 -22.61 -1.70
N PHE A 214 18.01 -22.83 -1.89
CA PHE A 214 17.48 -24.07 -2.43
C PHE A 214 17.99 -24.35 -3.85
N SER A 215 17.94 -23.36 -4.75
CA SER A 215 18.47 -23.47 -6.11
C SER A 215 19.98 -23.74 -6.13
N ARG A 216 20.76 -23.17 -5.20
CA ARG A 216 22.17 -23.52 -5.06
C ARG A 216 22.36 -24.95 -4.56
N ILE A 217 21.53 -25.41 -3.62
CA ILE A 217 21.56 -26.78 -3.11
C ILE A 217 21.25 -27.81 -4.19
N THR A 218 20.27 -27.56 -5.07
CA THR A 218 19.92 -28.52 -6.12
C THR A 218 21.02 -28.66 -7.19
N ILE A 219 21.80 -27.59 -7.41
CA ILE A 219 22.97 -27.58 -8.29
C ILE A 219 24.15 -28.30 -7.65
N ASP A 220 24.53 -27.92 -6.43
CA ASP A 220 25.74 -28.42 -5.77
C ASP A 220 25.53 -29.82 -5.14
N ARG A 221 24.29 -30.19 -4.84
CA ARG A 221 23.85 -31.48 -4.23
C ARG A 221 24.65 -31.83 -2.98
N GLN A 222 25.30 -33.00 -2.94
CA GLN A 222 26.09 -33.45 -1.79
C GLN A 222 27.35 -32.58 -1.55
N ARG A 223 27.75 -31.75 -2.53
CA ARG A 223 28.85 -30.79 -2.38
C ARG A 223 28.39 -29.45 -1.80
N SER A 224 27.08 -29.27 -1.55
CA SER A 224 26.56 -28.05 -0.94
C SER A 224 27.19 -27.79 0.42
N LYS A 225 27.56 -26.53 0.65
CA LYS A 225 28.03 -26.09 1.96
C LYS A 225 26.88 -26.14 2.97
N LYS A 226 27.13 -26.70 4.16
CA LYS A 226 26.10 -26.92 5.18
C LYS A 226 25.33 -25.67 5.57
N TYR A 227 25.99 -24.50 5.60
CA TYR A 227 25.31 -23.25 5.96
C TYR A 227 24.12 -22.95 5.05
N LEU A 228 24.12 -23.37 3.77
CA LEU A 228 23.00 -23.13 2.86
C LEU A 228 21.71 -23.80 3.34
N SER A 229 21.79 -25.02 3.87
CA SER A 229 20.62 -25.72 4.41
C SER A 229 20.09 -25.02 5.66
N TYR A 230 20.97 -24.58 6.57
CA TYR A 230 20.54 -23.87 7.78
C TYR A 230 20.02 -22.45 7.47
N THR A 231 20.63 -21.74 6.51
CA THR A 231 20.10 -20.45 6.00
C THR A 231 18.73 -20.64 5.37
N LEU A 232 18.53 -21.67 4.54
CA LEU A 232 17.23 -22.01 3.97
C LEU A 232 16.19 -22.26 5.08
N ILE A 233 16.50 -23.10 6.06
CA ILE A 233 15.60 -23.41 7.19
C ILE A 233 15.25 -22.13 7.97
N PHE A 234 16.23 -21.29 8.26
CA PHE A 234 16.02 -20.02 8.95
C PHE A 234 15.13 -19.07 8.13
N CYS A 235 15.39 -18.91 6.84
CA CYS A 235 14.55 -18.06 5.97
C CYS A 235 13.10 -18.56 5.91
N VAL A 236 12.91 -19.87 5.80
CA VAL A 236 11.57 -20.48 5.80
C VAL A 236 10.88 -20.29 7.15
N LEU A 237 11.60 -20.41 8.28
CA LEU A 237 11.06 -20.11 9.61
C LEU A 237 10.49 -18.69 9.66
N ILE A 238 11.28 -17.68 9.31
CA ILE A 238 10.88 -16.26 9.40
C ILE A 238 9.73 -15.94 8.46
N VAL A 239 9.81 -16.39 7.20
CA VAL A 239 8.80 -16.09 6.18
C VAL A 239 7.50 -16.78 6.53
N THR A 240 7.50 -18.08 6.84
CA THR A 240 6.24 -18.81 7.08
C THR A 240 5.58 -18.43 8.41
N SER A 241 6.35 -18.12 9.44
CA SER A 241 5.81 -17.60 10.72
C SER A 241 5.26 -16.17 10.63
N SER A 242 5.53 -15.46 9.52
CA SER A 242 5.01 -14.11 9.25
C SER A 242 4.06 -14.04 8.05
N ARG A 243 4.02 -15.07 7.21
CA ARG A 243 3.24 -15.15 5.97
C ARG A 243 2.73 -16.58 5.81
N ALA A 244 1.53 -16.86 6.31
CA ALA A 244 0.96 -18.21 6.28
C ALA A 244 0.83 -18.78 4.86
N HIS A 245 0.60 -17.95 3.84
CA HIS A 245 0.56 -18.38 2.44
C HIS A 245 1.90 -18.89 1.90
N ALA A 246 3.02 -18.67 2.61
CA ALA A 246 4.34 -19.20 2.24
C ALA A 246 4.64 -20.59 2.83
N LEU A 247 3.72 -21.20 3.60
CA LEU A 247 3.86 -22.56 4.15
C LEU A 247 4.33 -23.63 3.16
N PRO A 248 3.98 -23.60 1.84
CA PRO A 248 4.47 -24.58 0.89
C PRO A 248 6.00 -24.65 0.79
N LEU A 249 6.73 -23.62 1.24
CA LEU A 249 8.20 -23.63 1.29
C LEU A 249 8.79 -24.73 2.18
N PHE A 250 8.01 -25.30 3.12
CA PHE A 250 8.44 -26.49 3.85
C PHE A 250 8.78 -27.65 2.90
N ALA A 251 8.10 -27.76 1.77
CA ALA A 251 8.43 -28.75 0.76
C ALA A 251 9.87 -28.56 0.23
N LEU A 252 10.38 -27.33 0.14
CA LEU A 252 11.76 -27.06 -0.28
C LEU A 252 12.78 -27.51 0.77
N ILE A 253 12.53 -27.24 2.06
CA ILE A 253 13.47 -27.61 3.12
C ILE A 253 13.53 -29.13 3.31
N PHE A 254 12.40 -29.84 3.18
CA PHE A 254 12.38 -31.29 3.20
C PHE A 254 12.97 -31.88 1.92
N ALA A 255 12.67 -31.30 0.75
CA ALA A 255 13.27 -31.73 -0.51
C ALA A 255 14.81 -31.58 -0.49
N SER A 256 15.33 -30.56 0.20
CA SER A 256 16.77 -30.33 0.32
C SER A 256 17.54 -31.54 0.87
N TYR A 257 16.92 -32.34 1.75
CA TYR A 257 17.51 -33.57 2.28
C TYR A 257 17.82 -34.59 1.18
N PHE A 258 16.98 -34.72 0.15
CA PHE A 258 17.25 -35.67 -0.93
C PHE A 258 18.48 -35.30 -1.76
N TYR A 259 18.82 -34.01 -1.80
CA TYR A 259 20.00 -33.49 -2.49
C TYR A 259 21.27 -33.52 -1.63
N THR A 260 21.18 -33.16 -0.34
CA THR A 260 22.35 -33.02 0.55
C THR A 260 22.63 -34.26 1.40
N ARG A 261 21.59 -35.07 1.69
CA ARG A 261 21.59 -36.18 2.66
C ARG A 261 22.01 -35.78 4.08
N ASP A 262 21.86 -34.50 4.44
CA ASP A 262 22.17 -34.00 5.78
C ASP A 262 21.02 -34.30 6.77
N ARG A 263 21.20 -35.34 7.60
CA ARG A 263 20.22 -35.74 8.62
C ARG A 263 20.04 -34.69 9.73
N LYS A 264 21.07 -33.90 10.04
CA LYS A 264 20.98 -32.83 11.05
C LYS A 264 20.11 -31.69 10.53
N ALA A 265 20.27 -31.33 9.25
CA ALA A 265 19.39 -30.38 8.58
C ALA A 265 17.95 -30.90 8.53
N LEU A 266 17.72 -32.18 8.28
CA LEU A 266 16.36 -32.77 8.31
C LEU A 266 15.72 -32.66 9.70
N ALA A 267 16.46 -32.98 10.77
CA ALA A 267 15.97 -32.82 12.15
C ALA A 267 15.67 -31.35 12.47
N ALA A 268 16.52 -30.41 12.02
CA ALA A 268 16.28 -28.98 12.15
C ALA A 268 15.04 -28.51 11.35
N SER A 269 14.79 -29.08 10.17
CA SER A 269 13.57 -28.82 9.38
C SER A 269 12.30 -29.28 10.11
N LEU A 270 12.34 -30.44 10.78
CA LEU A 270 11.23 -30.92 11.61
C LEU A 270 10.99 -30.02 12.82
N ALA A 271 12.06 -29.63 13.53
CA ALA A 271 11.97 -28.68 14.64
C ALA A 271 11.41 -27.32 14.18
N CYS A 272 11.83 -26.83 13.01
CA CYS A 272 11.30 -25.62 12.39
C CYS A 272 9.80 -25.74 12.11
N LEU A 273 9.32 -26.86 11.56
CA LEU A 273 7.90 -27.10 11.31
C LEU A 273 7.08 -27.06 12.61
N VAL A 274 7.55 -27.76 13.65
CA VAL A 274 6.89 -27.76 14.97
C VAL A 274 6.83 -26.34 15.55
N PHE A 275 7.93 -25.58 15.44
CA PHE A 275 7.98 -24.21 15.91
C PHE A 275 6.99 -23.31 15.18
N VAL A 276 6.94 -23.36 13.85
CA VAL A 276 6.04 -22.52 13.04
C VAL A 276 4.58 -22.85 13.32
N ILE A 277 4.21 -24.14 13.41
CA ILE A 277 2.86 -24.55 13.77
C ILE A 277 2.51 -24.06 15.17
N SER A 278 3.42 -24.21 16.14
CA SER A 278 3.21 -23.75 17.51
C SER A 278 3.01 -22.23 17.57
N TRP A 279 3.83 -21.47 16.83
CA TRP A 279 3.70 -20.03 16.73
C TRP A 279 2.35 -19.62 16.13
N MET A 280 1.93 -20.23 15.02
CA MET A 280 0.64 -19.95 14.40
C MET A 280 -0.54 -20.22 15.34
N LEU A 281 -0.51 -21.34 16.07
CA LEU A 281 -1.56 -21.67 17.03
C LEU A 281 -1.61 -20.67 18.19
N VAL A 282 -0.45 -20.29 18.72
CA VAL A 282 -0.34 -19.28 19.79
C VAL A 282 -0.82 -17.93 19.29
N SER A 283 -0.38 -17.48 18.11
CA SER A 283 -0.72 -16.16 17.59
C SER A 283 -2.19 -16.04 17.20
N ILE A 284 -2.80 -17.10 16.65
CA ILE A 284 -4.24 -17.16 16.39
C ILE A 284 -5.05 -17.11 17.70
N LYS A 285 -4.57 -17.76 18.76
CA LYS A 285 -5.27 -17.77 20.05
C LYS A 285 -5.17 -16.42 20.77
N LEU A 286 -4.02 -15.75 20.69
CA LEU A 286 -3.76 -14.52 21.43
C LEU A 286 -4.22 -13.26 20.70
N THR A 287 -4.33 -13.29 19.37
CA THR A 287 -4.73 -12.12 18.58
C THR A 287 -6.25 -12.12 18.40
N THR A 288 -6.91 -11.12 18.97
CA THR A 288 -8.34 -10.86 18.81
C THR A 288 -8.56 -9.57 18.03
N ASN A 289 -9.64 -9.55 17.24
CA ASN A 289 -10.09 -8.35 16.55
C ASN A 289 -11.59 -8.18 16.81
N ILE A 290 -11.96 -7.14 17.58
CA ILE A 290 -13.35 -6.88 17.96
C ILE A 290 -14.20 -6.39 16.79
N THR A 291 -13.62 -5.97 15.67
CA THR A 291 -14.37 -5.63 14.44
C THR A 291 -15.20 -6.82 13.94
N PHE A 292 -14.87 -8.05 14.34
CA PHE A 292 -15.61 -9.27 14.03
C PHE A 292 -16.32 -9.87 15.26
N GLN A 293 -16.60 -9.08 16.29
CA GLN A 293 -17.33 -9.55 17.47
C GLN A 293 -18.72 -10.08 17.07
N GLY A 294 -19.03 -11.32 17.46
CA GLY A 294 -20.24 -12.03 17.05
C GLY A 294 -20.10 -12.88 15.78
N ALA A 295 -18.98 -12.77 15.04
CA ALA A 295 -18.70 -13.64 13.90
C ALA A 295 -18.23 -15.04 14.35
N PRO A 296 -18.44 -16.09 13.53
CA PRO A 296 -17.84 -17.40 13.76
C PRO A 296 -16.33 -17.30 13.89
N SER A 297 -15.74 -18.10 14.80
CA SER A 297 -14.29 -18.13 14.97
C SER A 297 -13.58 -18.59 13.69
N ALA A 298 -12.33 -18.16 13.51
CA ALA A 298 -11.48 -18.62 12.40
C ALA A 298 -11.41 -20.16 12.31
N ALA A 299 -11.38 -20.85 13.47
CA ALA A 299 -11.39 -22.31 13.54
C ALA A 299 -12.72 -22.90 13.04
N THR A 300 -13.85 -22.26 13.34
CA THR A 300 -15.19 -22.67 12.86
C THR A 300 -15.28 -22.54 11.34
N ILE A 301 -14.82 -21.42 10.78
CA ILE A 301 -14.82 -21.18 9.34
C ILE A 301 -13.91 -22.18 8.62
N ALA A 302 -12.70 -22.40 9.15
CA ALA A 302 -11.77 -23.41 8.62
C ALA A 302 -12.40 -24.81 8.65
N ALA A 303 -13.01 -25.20 9.77
CA ALA A 303 -13.66 -26.50 9.91
C ALA A 303 -14.82 -26.70 8.93
N TYR A 304 -15.58 -25.65 8.61
CA TYR A 304 -16.64 -25.70 7.59
C TYR A 304 -16.07 -26.06 6.21
N TYR A 305 -15.05 -25.33 5.73
CA TYR A 305 -14.48 -25.55 4.40
C TYR A 305 -13.62 -26.82 4.31
N ILE A 306 -13.11 -27.34 5.43
CA ILE A 306 -12.50 -28.68 5.49
C ILE A 306 -13.55 -29.78 5.32
N LYS A 307 -14.74 -29.61 5.92
CA LYS A 307 -15.85 -30.57 5.80
C LYS A 307 -16.54 -30.51 4.44
N ASP A 308 -16.63 -29.33 3.84
CA ASP A 308 -17.18 -29.13 2.49
C ASP A 308 -16.14 -28.51 1.54
N PRO A 309 -15.25 -29.32 0.96
CA PRO A 309 -14.25 -28.85 0.00
C PRO A 309 -14.86 -28.37 -1.32
N ILE A 310 -16.10 -28.78 -1.65
CA ILE A 310 -16.81 -28.32 -2.84
C ILE A 310 -17.25 -26.87 -2.63
N ALA A 311 -17.75 -26.51 -1.44
CA ALA A 311 -18.05 -25.12 -1.10
C ALA A 311 -16.79 -24.23 -1.18
N LEU A 312 -15.63 -24.74 -0.74
CA LEU A 312 -14.36 -24.01 -0.86
C LEU A 312 -13.97 -23.79 -2.34
N ALA A 313 -14.04 -24.83 -3.16
CA ALA A 313 -13.74 -24.72 -4.59
C ALA A 313 -14.72 -23.75 -5.28
N ARG A 314 -15.99 -23.77 -4.91
CA ARG A 314 -17.03 -22.89 -5.47
C ARG A 314 -16.77 -21.42 -5.14
N VAL A 315 -16.48 -21.08 -3.88
CA VAL A 315 -16.22 -19.69 -3.49
C VAL A 315 -14.94 -19.15 -4.12
N ILE A 316 -13.88 -19.97 -4.20
CA ILE A 316 -12.63 -19.59 -4.91
C ILE A 316 -12.93 -19.38 -6.40
N PHE A 317 -13.65 -20.29 -7.03
CA PHE A 317 -13.98 -20.19 -8.45
C PHE A 317 -14.82 -18.94 -8.75
N HIS A 318 -15.88 -18.68 -7.99
CA HIS A 318 -16.68 -17.46 -8.15
C HIS A 318 -15.84 -16.20 -7.94
N THR A 319 -14.92 -16.21 -6.98
CA THR A 319 -14.02 -15.07 -6.73
C THR A 319 -13.06 -14.80 -7.89
N ILE A 320 -12.51 -15.85 -8.51
CA ILE A 320 -11.54 -15.71 -9.61
C ILE A 320 -12.27 -15.35 -10.93
N MET A 321 -13.50 -15.82 -11.11
CA MET A 321 -14.32 -15.53 -12.28
C MET A 321 -14.97 -14.15 -12.24
N ASP A 322 -15.02 -13.49 -11.09
CA ASP A 322 -15.47 -12.11 -10.99
C ASP A 322 -14.52 -11.15 -11.73
N ASP A 323 -15.04 -10.47 -12.75
CA ASP A 323 -14.26 -9.60 -13.63
C ASP A 323 -13.67 -8.38 -12.91
N THR A 324 -14.38 -7.86 -11.90
CA THR A 324 -13.96 -6.68 -11.12
C THR A 324 -12.78 -7.05 -10.23
N LEU A 325 -12.90 -8.16 -9.50
CA LEU A 325 -11.84 -8.69 -8.64
C LEU A 325 -10.62 -9.13 -9.45
N ARG A 326 -10.81 -9.78 -10.61
CA ARG A 326 -9.70 -10.16 -11.49
C ARG A 326 -8.93 -8.94 -11.98
N THR A 327 -9.64 -7.90 -12.42
CA THR A 327 -9.02 -6.63 -12.83
C THR A 327 -8.28 -5.98 -11.66
N PHE A 328 -8.89 -5.98 -10.48
CA PHE A 328 -8.27 -5.47 -9.26
C PHE A 328 -6.99 -6.23 -8.89
N TYR A 329 -6.97 -7.56 -8.96
CA TYR A 329 -5.78 -8.37 -8.66
C TYR A 329 -4.63 -8.09 -9.63
N LEU A 330 -4.92 -7.99 -10.94
CA LEU A 330 -3.91 -7.69 -11.95
C LEU A 330 -3.33 -6.28 -11.76
N GLN A 331 -4.21 -5.28 -11.58
CA GLN A 331 -3.78 -3.90 -11.39
C GLN A 331 -3.03 -3.71 -10.06
N SER A 332 -3.50 -4.29 -8.96
CA SER A 332 -2.84 -4.21 -7.65
C SER A 332 -1.55 -5.05 -7.56
N PHE A 333 -1.35 -6.03 -8.45
CA PHE A 333 -0.08 -6.74 -8.59
C PHE A 333 0.98 -5.85 -9.24
N VAL A 334 0.61 -5.07 -10.26
CA VAL A 334 1.50 -4.10 -10.90
C VAL A 334 1.70 -2.87 -10.03
N GLY A 335 0.61 -2.32 -9.48
CA GLY A 335 0.61 -1.18 -8.57
C GLY A 335 -0.71 -0.43 -8.58
N ILE A 336 -1.50 -0.60 -7.52
CA ILE A 336 -2.42 0.44 -7.06
C ILE A 336 -1.77 0.99 -5.80
N LEU A 337 -1.17 2.19 -5.91
CA LEU A 337 -0.35 2.76 -4.85
C LEU A 337 -1.21 3.39 -3.75
N GLY A 338 -0.54 3.91 -2.72
CA GLY A 338 -1.23 4.51 -1.57
C GLY A 338 -1.98 3.43 -0.79
N TRP A 339 -3.18 3.77 -0.32
CA TRP A 339 -4.09 2.84 0.35
C TRP A 339 -4.97 2.08 -0.66
N LEU A 340 -4.35 1.58 -1.73
CA LEU A 340 -5.03 0.99 -2.90
C LEU A 340 -6.05 1.95 -3.55
N ASP A 341 -5.80 3.26 -3.42
CA ASP A 341 -6.66 4.34 -3.91
C ASP A 341 -6.03 5.08 -5.11
N THR A 342 -4.73 4.87 -5.36
CA THR A 342 -3.95 5.65 -6.31
C THR A 342 -3.56 4.80 -7.53
N LYS A 343 -4.44 4.77 -8.53
CA LYS A 343 -4.31 3.94 -9.75
C LYS A 343 -3.51 4.66 -10.85
N PHE A 344 -2.78 3.89 -11.65
CA PHE A 344 -2.26 4.38 -12.93
C PHE A 344 -3.37 4.47 -13.99
N SER A 345 -3.09 5.19 -15.10
CA SER A 345 -3.92 5.11 -16.30
C SER A 345 -3.83 3.72 -16.95
N LEU A 346 -4.85 3.33 -17.72
CA LEU A 346 -4.91 2.02 -18.38
C LEU A 346 -3.70 1.78 -19.30
N THR A 347 -3.27 2.80 -20.04
CA THR A 347 -2.10 2.74 -20.93
C THR A 347 -0.81 2.37 -20.20
N ILE A 348 -0.63 2.85 -18.95
CA ILE A 348 0.56 2.50 -18.15
C ILE A 348 0.52 1.03 -17.76
N TYR A 349 -0.64 0.51 -17.32
CA TYR A 349 -0.79 -0.91 -17.01
C TYR A 349 -0.51 -1.78 -18.24
N GLU A 350 -1.10 -1.46 -19.39
CA GLU A 350 -0.89 -2.18 -20.66
C GLU A 350 0.58 -2.20 -21.09
N THR A 351 1.28 -1.07 -20.92
CA THR A 351 2.72 -0.96 -21.20
C THR A 351 3.52 -1.88 -20.30
N ILE A 352 3.24 -1.89 -18.99
CA ILE A 352 3.95 -2.75 -18.03
C ILE A 352 3.66 -4.22 -18.31
N TYR A 353 2.41 -4.62 -18.57
CA TYR A 353 2.07 -5.99 -18.94
C TYR A 353 2.82 -6.44 -20.19
N THR A 354 2.87 -5.59 -21.22
CA THR A 354 3.58 -5.87 -22.47
C THR A 354 5.07 -6.09 -22.21
N LEU A 355 5.72 -5.22 -21.42
CA LEU A 355 7.13 -5.36 -21.05
C LEU A 355 7.40 -6.65 -20.27
N ILE A 356 6.56 -7.00 -19.30
CA ILE A 356 6.69 -8.26 -18.54
C ILE A 356 6.54 -9.47 -19.46
N ILE A 357 5.55 -9.47 -20.36
CA ILE A 357 5.31 -10.57 -21.30
C ILE A 357 6.52 -10.75 -22.24
N ILE A 358 7.09 -9.65 -22.74
CA ILE A 358 8.30 -9.69 -23.58
C ILE A 358 9.47 -10.25 -22.77
N ILE A 359 9.72 -9.76 -21.55
CA ILE A 359 10.79 -10.27 -20.68
C ILE A 359 10.60 -11.76 -20.37
N LEU A 360 9.37 -12.19 -20.11
CA LEU A 360 9.02 -13.57 -19.87
C LEU A 360 9.32 -14.45 -21.10
N ALA A 361 8.86 -14.04 -22.28
CA ALA A 361 9.10 -14.74 -23.53
C ALA A 361 10.61 -14.87 -23.83
N LEU A 362 11.38 -13.79 -23.70
CA LEU A 362 12.83 -13.80 -23.88
C LEU A 362 13.54 -14.67 -22.82
N SER A 363 13.03 -14.69 -21.59
CA SER A 363 13.54 -15.55 -20.51
C SER A 363 13.32 -17.03 -20.83
N ILE A 364 12.14 -17.40 -21.34
CA ILE A 364 11.83 -18.77 -21.75
C ILE A 364 12.68 -19.19 -22.96
N LEU A 365 12.84 -18.33 -23.97
CA LEU A 365 13.65 -18.62 -25.16
C LEU A 365 15.13 -18.89 -24.82
N THR A 366 15.64 -18.24 -23.78
CA THR A 366 17.04 -18.41 -23.34
C THR A 366 17.20 -19.49 -22.27
N ALA A 367 16.11 -19.98 -21.69
CA ALA A 367 16.11 -20.98 -20.64
C ALA A 367 16.70 -22.31 -21.13
N ARG A 368 17.57 -22.90 -20.31
CA ARG A 368 18.07 -24.26 -20.53
C ARG A 368 17.53 -25.18 -19.45
N VAL A 369 16.62 -26.07 -19.83
CA VAL A 369 16.13 -27.12 -18.94
C VAL A 369 17.08 -28.32 -19.06
N LYS A 370 17.98 -28.51 -18.10
CA LYS A 370 18.80 -29.73 -17.98
C LYS A 370 18.45 -30.46 -16.69
N ASN A 371 17.97 -31.72 -16.77
CA ASN A 371 17.86 -32.69 -15.66
C ASN A 371 17.41 -32.15 -14.28
N VAL A 372 16.40 -31.27 -14.26
CA VAL A 372 15.94 -30.54 -13.06
C VAL A 372 14.39 -30.60 -12.94
N GLY A 373 13.72 -31.52 -13.64
CA GLY A 373 12.25 -31.60 -13.71
C GLY A 373 11.54 -31.62 -12.34
N ILE A 374 12.08 -32.36 -11.37
CA ILE A 374 11.52 -32.42 -10.00
C ILE A 374 11.63 -31.06 -9.28
N TYR A 375 12.73 -30.33 -9.44
CA TYR A 375 12.87 -28.99 -8.85
C TYR A 375 11.87 -28.00 -9.46
N ILE A 376 11.69 -28.03 -10.79
CA ILE A 376 10.75 -27.15 -11.48
C ILE A 376 9.33 -27.48 -11.00
N ALA A 377 8.96 -28.76 -11.00
CA ALA A 377 7.66 -29.22 -10.52
C ALA A 377 7.42 -28.82 -9.06
N LEU A 378 8.43 -28.89 -8.20
CA LEU A 378 8.32 -28.51 -6.80
C LEU A 378 8.09 -27.00 -6.64
N LEU A 379 8.82 -26.15 -7.37
CA LEU A 379 8.60 -24.70 -7.34
C LEU A 379 7.22 -24.33 -7.85
N ILE A 380 6.77 -24.95 -8.95
CA ILE A 380 5.43 -24.74 -9.51
C ILE A 380 4.36 -25.18 -8.50
N ALA A 381 4.51 -26.37 -7.90
CA ALA A 381 3.58 -26.88 -6.90
C ALA A 381 3.52 -25.96 -5.67
N CYS A 382 4.67 -25.48 -5.19
CA CYS A 382 4.72 -24.50 -4.10
C CYS A 382 4.02 -23.19 -4.49
N GLY A 383 4.19 -22.73 -5.73
CA GLY A 383 3.54 -21.53 -6.25
C GLY A 383 2.02 -21.67 -6.27
N ILE A 384 1.50 -22.75 -6.85
CA ILE A 384 0.05 -23.04 -6.90
C ILE A 384 -0.52 -23.18 -5.48
N ALA A 385 0.16 -23.92 -4.60
CA ALA A 385 -0.28 -24.07 -3.22
C ALA A 385 -0.27 -22.73 -2.46
N SER A 386 0.71 -21.85 -2.73
CA SER A 386 0.77 -20.52 -2.11
C SER A 386 -0.39 -19.63 -2.57
N ILE A 387 -0.78 -19.70 -3.85
CA ILE A 387 -1.98 -19.01 -4.35
C ILE A 387 -3.22 -19.51 -3.60
N GLY A 388 -3.42 -20.83 -3.54
CA GLY A 388 -4.56 -21.41 -2.84
C GLY A 388 -4.62 -20.99 -1.36
N LEU A 389 -3.48 -21.03 -0.66
CA LEU A 389 -3.40 -20.62 0.74
C LEU A 389 -3.62 -19.11 0.93
N THR A 390 -3.26 -18.25 -0.02
CA THR A 390 -3.60 -16.83 0.02
C THR A 390 -5.12 -16.64 0.05
N PHE A 391 -5.84 -17.31 -0.85
CA PHE A 391 -7.31 -17.24 -0.89
C PHE A 391 -7.94 -17.83 0.38
N VAL A 392 -7.46 -18.98 0.86
CA VAL A 392 -7.98 -19.61 2.09
C VAL A 392 -7.72 -18.74 3.32
N ALA A 393 -6.52 -18.19 3.47
CA ALA A 393 -6.17 -17.35 4.62
C ALA A 393 -7.05 -16.10 4.68
N LEU A 394 -7.28 -15.45 3.53
CA LEU A 394 -8.07 -14.22 3.47
C LEU A 394 -9.57 -14.49 3.59
N LEU A 395 -10.06 -15.64 3.08
CA LEU A 395 -11.42 -16.10 3.33
C LEU A 395 -11.69 -16.28 4.82
N ILE A 396 -10.77 -16.92 5.55
CA ILE A 396 -10.91 -17.12 7.00
C ILE A 396 -10.84 -15.79 7.74
N GLN A 397 -9.98 -14.87 7.30
CA GLN A 397 -9.71 -13.62 8.01
C GLN A 397 -10.76 -12.53 7.77
N TRP A 398 -11.24 -12.35 6.53
CA TRP A 398 -12.03 -11.18 6.13
C TRP A 398 -13.51 -11.47 5.93
N ASN A 399 -13.92 -12.72 5.74
CA ASN A 399 -15.31 -13.06 5.47
C ASN A 399 -16.07 -13.60 6.69
N ALA A 400 -15.56 -13.41 7.90
CA ALA A 400 -16.14 -13.97 9.11
C ALA A 400 -17.61 -13.56 9.32
N LEU A 401 -17.94 -12.28 9.11
CA LEU A 401 -19.30 -11.75 9.25
C LEU A 401 -20.26 -12.21 8.14
N GLN A 402 -19.74 -12.70 7.01
CA GLN A 402 -20.52 -13.10 5.83
C GLN A 402 -20.50 -14.62 5.62
N HIS A 403 -20.21 -15.39 6.67
CA HIS A 403 -20.10 -16.84 6.56
C HIS A 403 -21.49 -17.51 6.45
N PRO A 404 -21.75 -18.38 5.44
CA PRO A 404 -20.84 -18.82 4.37
C PRO A 404 -20.67 -17.78 3.25
N ALA A 405 -19.43 -17.54 2.85
CA ALA A 405 -19.08 -16.48 1.91
C ALA A 405 -19.42 -16.85 0.45
N THR A 406 -19.85 -15.85 -0.33
CA THR A 406 -20.07 -15.96 -1.78
C THR A 406 -18.86 -15.52 -2.60
N LEU A 407 -18.08 -14.55 -2.09
CA LEU A 407 -16.85 -14.03 -2.65
C LEU A 407 -15.80 -13.84 -1.54
N ILE A 408 -14.52 -14.01 -1.86
CA ILE A 408 -13.42 -13.82 -0.89
C ILE A 408 -12.99 -12.35 -0.89
N GLN A 409 -13.00 -11.72 0.28
CA GLN A 409 -12.60 -10.33 0.47
C GLN A 409 -11.13 -10.22 0.91
N GLY A 410 -10.54 -9.03 0.74
CA GLY A 410 -9.20 -8.72 1.24
C GLY A 410 -8.03 -9.27 0.40
N VAL A 411 -8.29 -10.04 -0.66
CA VAL A 411 -7.26 -10.50 -1.61
C VAL A 411 -6.71 -9.32 -2.39
N GLN A 412 -5.39 -9.23 -2.47
CA GLN A 412 -4.68 -8.17 -3.18
C GLN A 412 -3.59 -8.77 -4.05
N GLY A 413 -3.29 -8.12 -5.17
CA GLY A 413 -2.28 -8.56 -6.12
C GLY A 413 -0.91 -8.73 -5.48
N ARG A 414 -0.50 -7.83 -4.56
CA ARG A 414 0.80 -7.93 -3.85
C ARG A 414 1.06 -9.29 -3.18
N TYR A 415 0.03 -10.01 -2.72
CA TYR A 415 0.20 -11.33 -2.10
C TYR A 415 0.59 -12.42 -3.10
N LEU A 416 0.40 -12.17 -4.40
CA LEU A 416 0.78 -13.06 -5.49
C LEU A 416 2.25 -12.89 -5.92
N LEU A 417 3.02 -11.99 -5.30
CA LEU A 417 4.44 -11.81 -5.61
C LEU A 417 5.27 -13.06 -5.26
N ILE A 418 5.01 -13.67 -4.10
CA ILE A 418 5.65 -14.93 -3.67
C ILE A 418 5.46 -16.06 -4.69
N PRO A 419 4.22 -16.42 -5.09
CA PRO A 419 4.04 -17.45 -6.11
C PRO A 419 4.58 -17.05 -7.49
N ALA A 420 4.48 -15.78 -7.89
CA ALA A 420 5.06 -15.31 -9.15
C ALA A 420 6.59 -15.48 -9.18
N LEU A 421 7.27 -15.22 -8.06
CA LEU A 421 8.71 -15.46 -7.91
C LEU A 421 9.07 -16.96 -7.96
N LEU A 422 8.25 -17.85 -7.39
CA LEU A 422 8.46 -19.31 -7.53
C LEU A 422 8.39 -19.75 -8.99
N PHE A 423 7.39 -19.26 -9.75
CA PHE A 423 7.29 -19.53 -11.18
C PHE A 423 8.45 -18.90 -11.97
N ALA A 424 8.87 -17.69 -11.61
CA ALA A 424 10.02 -17.06 -12.24
C ALA A 424 11.30 -17.90 -12.06
N TYR A 425 11.55 -18.42 -10.85
CA TYR A 425 12.68 -19.31 -10.56
C TYR A 425 12.56 -20.72 -11.16
N SER A 426 11.36 -21.17 -11.53
CA SER A 426 11.15 -22.46 -12.21
C SER A 426 11.54 -22.42 -13.69
N ILE A 427 11.53 -21.26 -14.34
CA ILE A 427 11.99 -21.08 -15.73
C ILE A 427 13.51 -21.36 -15.84
N GLY A 428 14.23 -21.28 -14.72
CA GLY A 428 15.65 -21.62 -14.64
C GLY A 428 16.57 -20.49 -15.10
N ASN A 429 17.84 -20.57 -14.69
CA ASN A 429 18.80 -19.49 -14.88
C ASN A 429 20.09 -19.93 -15.62
N ASP A 430 20.22 -21.22 -15.96
CA ASP A 430 21.29 -21.63 -16.88
C ASP A 430 20.87 -21.19 -18.28
N GLN A 431 21.27 -19.98 -18.68
CA GLN A 431 20.94 -19.46 -19.99
C GLN A 431 21.88 -20.05 -21.03
N ASN A 432 21.31 -20.56 -22.13
CA ASN A 432 22.11 -21.13 -23.20
C ASN A 432 23.03 -20.05 -23.79
N LYS A 433 24.35 -20.26 -23.67
CA LYS A 433 25.39 -19.32 -24.13
C LYS A 433 25.28 -18.98 -25.62
N LYS A 434 24.55 -19.78 -26.41
CA LYS A 434 24.27 -19.54 -27.83
C LYS A 434 23.45 -18.27 -28.09
N TYR A 435 22.58 -17.85 -27.17
CA TYR A 435 21.64 -16.75 -27.39
C TYR A 435 22.09 -15.41 -26.80
N VAL A 436 23.35 -15.01 -27.02
CA VAL A 436 23.94 -13.80 -26.41
C VAL A 436 23.12 -12.53 -26.70
N VAL A 437 22.68 -12.34 -27.95
CA VAL A 437 21.90 -11.16 -28.36
C VAL A 437 20.56 -11.09 -27.61
N ILE A 438 19.83 -12.20 -27.54
CA ILE A 438 18.53 -12.29 -26.83
C ILE A 438 18.72 -11.96 -25.34
N ARG A 439 19.85 -12.33 -24.75
CA ARG A 439 20.16 -12.02 -23.34
C ARG A 439 20.39 -10.52 -23.12
N TYR A 440 21.13 -9.86 -24.02
CA TYR A 440 21.29 -8.41 -23.95
C TYR A 440 19.97 -7.67 -24.21
N LEU A 441 19.16 -8.15 -25.15
CA LEU A 441 17.82 -7.62 -25.39
C LEU A 441 16.96 -7.75 -24.13
N ASN A 442 16.95 -8.91 -23.48
CA ASN A 442 16.19 -9.14 -22.25
C ASN A 442 16.65 -8.24 -21.10
N ALA A 443 17.97 -8.07 -20.94
CA ALA A 443 18.52 -7.11 -19.97
C ALA A 443 18.16 -5.66 -20.31
N GLY A 444 18.14 -5.30 -21.60
CA GLY A 444 17.69 -3.98 -22.08
C GLY A 444 16.20 -3.74 -21.78
N MET A 445 15.35 -4.73 -22.03
CA MET A 445 13.91 -4.66 -21.70
C MET A 445 13.70 -4.52 -20.18
N LEU A 446 14.48 -5.24 -19.36
CA LEU A 446 14.46 -5.07 -17.91
C LEU A 446 14.88 -3.64 -17.50
N ALA A 447 15.92 -3.08 -18.12
CA ALA A 447 16.34 -1.71 -17.83
C ALA A 447 15.25 -0.69 -18.21
N ILE A 448 14.59 -0.87 -19.35
CA ILE A 448 13.44 -0.04 -19.77
C ILE A 448 12.31 -0.17 -18.75
N LEU A 449 11.93 -1.39 -18.35
CA LEU A 449 10.90 -1.62 -17.35
C LEU A 449 11.25 -0.93 -16.03
N PHE A 450 12.49 -1.02 -15.57
CA PHE A 450 12.93 -0.42 -14.32
C PHE A 450 12.87 1.11 -14.37
N LEU A 451 13.39 1.73 -15.44
CA LEU A 451 13.33 3.17 -15.64
C LEU A 451 11.89 3.66 -15.77
N PHE A 452 11.07 2.97 -16.56
CA PHE A 452 9.66 3.30 -16.74
C PHE A 452 8.88 3.19 -15.43
N SER A 453 9.04 2.09 -14.69
CA SER A 453 8.38 1.87 -13.40
C SER A 453 8.80 2.92 -12.38
N THR A 454 10.08 3.28 -12.32
CA THR A 454 10.60 4.34 -11.44
C THR A 454 9.98 5.70 -11.78
N TYR A 455 9.93 6.05 -13.06
CA TYR A 455 9.35 7.30 -13.54
C TYR A 455 7.85 7.40 -13.23
N VAL A 456 7.05 6.39 -13.62
CA VAL A 456 5.60 6.44 -13.41
C VAL A 456 5.24 6.41 -11.93
N THR A 457 5.96 5.63 -11.11
CA THR A 457 5.73 5.56 -9.66
C THR A 457 6.02 6.91 -9.01
N SER A 458 7.18 7.51 -9.29
CA SER A 458 7.54 8.83 -8.75
C SER A 458 6.54 9.90 -9.18
N SER A 459 6.20 9.95 -10.48
CA SER A 459 5.26 10.92 -11.04
C SER A 459 3.86 10.80 -10.41
N LEU A 460 3.36 9.58 -10.27
CA LEU A 460 2.04 9.33 -9.68
C LEU A 460 2.00 9.71 -8.19
N LEU A 461 3.04 9.38 -7.41
CA LEU A 461 3.12 9.76 -6.00
C LEU A 461 3.21 11.28 -5.81
N ILE A 462 4.01 11.95 -6.64
CA ILE A 462 4.13 13.41 -6.61
C ILE A 462 2.78 14.07 -6.92
N SER A 463 2.11 13.60 -7.97
CA SER A 463 0.77 14.07 -8.35
C SER A 463 -0.27 13.78 -7.27
N ARG A 464 -0.21 12.60 -6.64
CA ARG A 464 -1.17 12.19 -5.61
C ARG A 464 -1.10 13.08 -4.36
N TYR A 465 0.09 13.37 -3.86
CA TYR A 465 0.26 13.99 -2.54
C TYR A 465 0.61 15.48 -2.58
N PHE A 466 1.28 15.96 -3.63
CA PHE A 466 1.88 17.31 -3.62
C PHE A 466 1.37 18.23 -4.73
N ILE A 467 1.09 17.72 -5.93
CA ILE A 467 0.63 18.55 -7.06
C ILE A 467 -0.91 18.57 -7.10
N GLY A 468 -1.48 19.75 -6.93
CA GLY A 468 -2.91 20.04 -7.04
C GLY A 468 -3.13 21.54 -6.85
N ALA A 469 -4.32 22.05 -7.17
CA ALA A 469 -4.66 23.43 -6.82
C ALA A 469 -4.44 23.59 -5.32
N GLU A 470 -3.52 24.49 -4.96
CA GLU A 470 -3.09 24.76 -3.59
C GLU A 470 -4.33 24.71 -2.68
N GLN A 471 -4.39 23.69 -1.81
CA GLN A 471 -5.27 23.77 -0.65
C GLN A 471 -4.64 24.83 0.22
N GLN A 472 -4.92 26.10 -0.09
CA GLN A 472 -4.57 27.20 0.78
C GLN A 472 -5.05 26.79 2.17
N PRO A 473 -4.18 26.92 3.18
CA PRO A 473 -4.57 26.61 4.54
C PRO A 473 -5.91 27.29 4.78
N VAL A 474 -6.86 26.55 5.35
CA VAL A 474 -8.03 27.17 5.96
C VAL A 474 -7.49 27.95 7.15
N ILE A 475 -6.89 29.12 6.87
CA ILE A 475 -6.85 30.20 7.82
C ILE A 475 -8.34 30.40 8.13
N PRO A 476 -8.78 30.23 9.38
CA PRO A 476 -10.16 30.51 9.73
C PRO A 476 -10.37 32.00 9.42
N ALA A 477 -10.87 32.30 8.22
CA ALA A 477 -11.43 33.59 7.95
C ALA A 477 -12.50 33.81 9.02
N LYS A 478 -12.65 35.03 9.49
CA LYS A 478 -13.65 35.36 10.51
C LYS A 478 -15.03 35.28 9.83
N ILE A 479 -15.60 34.08 9.76
CA ILE A 479 -16.91 33.87 9.16
C ILE A 479 -17.96 34.37 10.15
N THR A 480 -18.85 35.24 9.69
CA THR A 480 -19.95 35.78 10.48
C THR A 480 -21.28 35.47 9.82
N PRO A 481 -22.34 35.16 10.59
CA PRO A 481 -23.67 35.01 10.00
C PRO A 481 -24.19 36.37 9.55
N SER A 482 -24.94 36.39 8.44
CA SER A 482 -25.72 37.56 8.04
C SER A 482 -26.81 37.89 9.07
N ALA A 483 -27.45 39.05 8.91
CA ALA A 483 -28.73 39.30 9.57
C ALA A 483 -29.73 38.16 9.25
N GLN A 484 -30.59 37.86 10.22
CA GLN A 484 -31.60 36.80 10.08
C GLN A 484 -32.65 37.22 9.06
N LEU A 485 -33.04 36.27 8.22
CA LEU A 485 -34.11 36.43 7.24
C LEU A 485 -35.42 36.75 7.95
N SER A 486 -36.07 37.83 7.54
CA SER A 486 -37.40 38.22 7.98
C SER A 486 -38.27 38.59 6.78
N THR A 487 -39.58 38.76 6.99
CA THR A 487 -40.49 39.23 5.94
C THR A 487 -40.27 40.71 5.56
N ALA A 488 -39.64 41.48 6.46
CA ALA A 488 -39.28 42.87 6.23
C ALA A 488 -37.92 43.02 5.54
N ASP A 489 -36.95 42.18 5.90
CA ASP A 489 -35.55 42.32 5.50
C ASP A 489 -35.07 41.10 4.69
N PRO A 490 -34.77 41.27 3.38
CA PRO A 490 -34.18 40.21 2.58
C PRO A 490 -32.68 40.02 2.86
N ILE A 491 -32.20 38.79 2.68
CA ILE A 491 -30.75 38.52 2.68
C ILE A 491 -30.21 38.78 1.28
N ILE A 492 -29.18 39.63 1.18
CA ILE A 492 -28.47 39.89 -0.08
C ILE A 492 -27.30 38.91 -0.21
N LEU A 493 -27.28 38.14 -1.31
CA LEU A 493 -26.21 37.22 -1.66
C LEU A 493 -25.14 37.99 -2.45
N ARG A 494 -23.99 38.23 -1.80
CA ARG A 494 -22.87 38.97 -2.37
C ARG A 494 -21.89 38.02 -3.03
N PHE A 495 -21.75 38.13 -4.34
CA PHE A 495 -20.88 37.30 -5.14
C PHE A 495 -19.42 37.75 -5.00
N ASP A 496 -18.50 36.79 -5.09
CA ASP A 496 -17.06 37.04 -5.03
C ASP A 496 -16.58 37.91 -6.21
N THR A 497 -15.70 38.87 -5.93
CA THR A 497 -15.20 39.81 -6.95
C THR A 497 -14.41 39.16 -8.07
N GLN A 498 -13.81 37.99 -7.85
CA GLN A 498 -13.17 37.22 -8.91
C GLN A 498 -14.20 36.66 -9.90
N HIS A 499 -15.35 36.19 -9.39
CA HIS A 499 -16.46 35.75 -10.24
C HIS A 499 -17.08 36.92 -11.01
N LEU A 500 -17.29 38.07 -10.35
CA LEU A 500 -17.86 39.27 -11.00
C LEU A 500 -17.03 39.78 -12.18
N LYS A 501 -15.69 39.61 -12.13
CA LYS A 501 -14.77 39.96 -13.21
C LYS A 501 -14.78 38.99 -14.40
N SER A 502 -15.42 37.83 -14.26
CA SER A 502 -15.49 36.78 -15.27
C SER A 502 -16.86 36.75 -15.94
N ASP A 503 -16.94 36.45 -17.24
CA ASP A 503 -18.20 36.17 -17.94
C ASP A 503 -18.58 34.68 -17.89
N ALA A 504 -18.06 33.98 -16.88
CA ALA A 504 -18.31 32.57 -16.70
C ALA A 504 -19.78 32.28 -16.38
N VAL A 505 -20.28 31.24 -17.05
CA VAL A 505 -21.67 30.85 -17.05
C VAL A 505 -21.94 29.83 -15.94
N LEU A 506 -22.93 30.09 -15.08
CA LEU A 506 -23.23 29.25 -13.93
C LEU A 506 -24.34 28.23 -14.19
N ARG A 507 -24.03 26.97 -13.92
CA ARG A 507 -24.97 25.84 -13.92
C ARG A 507 -25.71 25.72 -12.60
N SER A 508 -25.02 25.97 -11.49
CA SER A 508 -25.63 25.97 -10.16
C SER A 508 -24.87 26.89 -9.20
N VAL A 509 -25.56 27.37 -8.18
CA VAL A 509 -24.97 28.10 -7.05
C VAL A 509 -25.42 27.41 -5.77
N SER A 510 -24.48 27.07 -4.90
CA SER A 510 -24.80 26.57 -3.56
C SER A 510 -24.51 27.63 -2.52
N VAL A 511 -25.42 27.84 -1.57
CA VAL A 511 -25.30 28.87 -0.52
C VAL A 511 -25.21 28.18 0.85
N LEU A 512 -24.28 28.60 1.70
CA LEU A 512 -24.09 28.05 3.05
C LEU A 512 -25.04 28.72 4.05
N PHE A 513 -25.94 27.94 4.66
CA PHE A 513 -26.92 28.46 5.62
C PHE A 513 -26.47 28.27 7.07
N ALA A 514 -26.86 29.22 7.92
CA ALA A 514 -26.74 29.21 9.37
C ALA A 514 -28.14 29.19 9.97
N THR A 515 -28.56 28.06 10.52
CA THR A 515 -29.84 27.89 11.21
C THR A 515 -29.68 27.87 12.73
N HIS A 516 -28.43 27.87 13.24
CA HIS A 516 -28.09 27.85 14.66
C HIS A 516 -28.72 26.65 15.38
N VAL A 517 -28.70 25.47 14.74
CA VAL A 517 -29.28 24.21 15.21
C VAL A 517 -30.82 24.29 15.42
N ARG A 518 -31.50 25.32 14.88
CA ARG A 518 -32.95 25.47 14.99
C ARG A 518 -33.66 24.85 13.79
N LYS A 519 -34.79 24.19 14.05
CA LYS A 519 -35.75 23.82 13.00
C LYS A 519 -36.64 25.02 12.69
N ASN A 520 -36.36 25.67 11.57
CA ASN A 520 -37.16 26.79 11.08
C ASN A 520 -38.32 26.29 10.21
N LYS A 521 -39.42 27.03 10.16
CA LYS A 521 -40.57 26.74 9.30
C LYS A 521 -40.89 27.97 8.47
N GLY A 522 -41.27 27.76 7.21
CA GLY A 522 -41.62 28.86 6.32
C GLY A 522 -41.24 28.59 4.87
N ALA A 523 -41.64 29.52 4.01
CA ALA A 523 -41.28 29.55 2.60
C ALA A 523 -40.55 30.86 2.30
N ALA A 524 -39.54 30.78 1.45
CA ALA A 524 -38.78 31.91 0.95
C ALA A 524 -38.59 31.77 -0.56
N LYS A 525 -38.27 32.88 -1.22
CA LYS A 525 -37.93 32.91 -2.63
C LYS A 525 -36.51 33.41 -2.80
N VAL A 526 -35.70 32.65 -3.54
CA VAL A 526 -34.34 33.04 -3.91
C VAL A 526 -34.36 33.55 -5.34
N THR A 527 -33.98 34.80 -5.54
CA THR A 527 -33.88 35.43 -6.85
C THR A 527 -32.43 35.68 -7.18
N PHE A 528 -31.97 35.19 -8.33
CA PHE A 528 -30.66 35.49 -8.89
C PHE A 528 -30.80 36.41 -10.10
N THR A 529 -29.90 37.38 -10.26
CA THR A 529 -29.93 38.36 -11.35
C THR A 529 -28.68 38.22 -12.21
N THR A 530 -28.85 38.20 -13.54
CA THR A 530 -27.75 38.16 -14.50
C THR A 530 -27.04 39.51 -14.63
N LYS A 531 -25.84 39.54 -15.23
CA LYS A 531 -25.16 40.80 -15.58
C LYS A 531 -26.03 41.73 -16.44
N ASP A 532 -26.87 41.16 -17.29
CA ASP A 532 -27.81 41.90 -18.15
C ASP A 532 -29.15 42.25 -17.47
N GLY A 533 -29.29 41.98 -16.16
CA GLY A 533 -30.46 42.37 -15.38
C GLY A 533 -31.66 41.41 -15.44
N LYS A 534 -31.53 40.22 -16.05
CA LYS A 534 -32.60 39.20 -16.06
C LYS A 534 -32.66 38.51 -14.69
N GLU A 535 -33.84 38.44 -14.09
CA GLU A 535 -34.06 37.77 -12.81
C GLU A 535 -34.60 36.33 -12.98
N THR A 536 -34.07 35.41 -12.19
CA THR A 536 -34.50 34.01 -12.09
C THR A 536 -34.86 33.71 -10.63
N GLY A 537 -36.15 33.44 -10.37
CA GLY A 537 -36.66 33.12 -9.04
C GLY A 537 -36.82 31.60 -8.82
N LEU A 538 -36.41 31.12 -7.65
CA LEU A 538 -36.50 29.73 -7.22
C LEU A 538 -37.13 29.66 -5.83
N ASP A 539 -38.02 28.69 -5.63
CA ASP A 539 -38.67 28.49 -4.34
C ASP A 539 -37.72 27.80 -3.34
N LEU A 540 -37.77 28.24 -2.08
CA LEU A 540 -36.96 27.74 -0.99
C LEU A 540 -37.85 27.40 0.21
N ASP A 541 -37.98 26.11 0.48
CA ASP A 541 -38.55 25.63 1.73
C ASP A 541 -37.52 25.80 2.86
N VAL A 542 -37.80 26.73 3.78
CA VAL A 542 -36.91 27.07 4.90
C VAL A 542 -36.78 25.89 5.86
N SER A 543 -37.76 24.99 5.91
CA SER A 543 -37.71 23.79 6.76
C SER A 543 -36.77 22.70 6.24
N SER A 544 -36.37 22.78 4.97
CA SER A 544 -35.42 21.87 4.33
C SER A 544 -33.95 22.25 4.53
N LEU A 545 -33.68 23.36 5.24
CA LEU A 545 -32.33 23.86 5.48
C LEU A 545 -31.70 23.18 6.71
N GLU A 546 -30.48 22.68 6.54
CA GLU A 546 -29.65 22.12 7.61
C GLU A 546 -28.59 23.13 8.05
N ASP A 547 -28.22 23.10 9.34
CA ASP A 547 -27.23 24.02 9.88
C ASP A 547 -25.84 23.73 9.31
N ASN A 548 -25.12 24.78 8.92
CA ASN A 548 -23.77 24.69 8.35
C ASN A 548 -23.68 23.81 7.10
N GLN A 549 -24.76 23.73 6.31
CA GLN A 549 -24.76 23.00 5.04
C GLN A 549 -25.08 23.89 3.84
N TYR A 550 -24.51 23.50 2.71
CA TYR A 550 -24.77 24.14 1.42
C TYR A 550 -26.09 23.65 0.83
N ARG A 551 -26.97 24.60 0.48
CA ARG A 551 -28.15 24.32 -0.34
C ARG A 551 -27.88 24.71 -1.78
N THR A 552 -27.98 23.77 -2.71
CA THR A 552 -27.75 23.98 -4.15
C THR A 552 -29.00 24.47 -4.87
N PHE A 553 -28.83 25.52 -5.66
CA PHE A 553 -29.82 26.10 -6.56
C PHE A 553 -29.37 25.91 -8.01
N LYS A 554 -30.16 25.22 -8.82
CA LYS A 554 -29.86 24.99 -10.25
C LYS A 554 -30.27 26.20 -11.07
N LEU A 555 -29.41 26.62 -12.00
CA LEU A 555 -29.58 27.82 -12.83
C LEU A 555 -29.57 27.46 -14.33
N ASP A 556 -29.96 28.41 -15.18
CA ASP A 556 -30.19 28.24 -16.62
C ASP A 556 -28.94 28.51 -17.49
N ASN A 557 -27.73 28.31 -16.93
CA ASN A 557 -26.46 28.58 -17.62
C ASN A 557 -26.40 30.01 -18.17
N GLN A 558 -26.45 31.01 -17.26
CA GLN A 558 -26.24 32.43 -17.58
C GLN A 558 -25.15 33.06 -16.68
N PRO A 559 -24.58 34.24 -17.04
CA PRO A 559 -23.61 34.95 -16.20
C PRO A 559 -24.32 35.73 -15.09
N TYR A 560 -24.53 35.07 -13.94
CA TYR A 560 -25.15 35.66 -12.75
C TYR A 560 -24.20 36.58 -11.98
N SER A 561 -24.72 37.71 -11.50
CA SER A 561 -23.96 38.77 -10.83
C SER A 561 -24.41 39.05 -9.39
N SER A 562 -25.67 38.75 -9.05
CA SER A 562 -26.18 38.98 -7.70
C SER A 562 -27.33 38.03 -7.35
N GLY A 563 -27.68 37.95 -6.07
CA GLY A 563 -28.86 37.24 -5.64
C GLY A 563 -29.46 37.82 -4.35
N ARG A 564 -30.71 37.46 -4.08
CA ARG A 564 -31.43 37.84 -2.86
C ARG A 564 -32.36 36.73 -2.40
N ILE A 565 -32.52 36.59 -1.09
CA ILE A 565 -33.48 35.69 -0.47
C ILE A 565 -34.53 36.53 0.24
N ARG A 566 -35.81 36.32 -0.07
CA ARG A 566 -36.93 37.02 0.58
C ARG A 566 -37.86 36.00 1.23
N ALA A 567 -38.19 36.18 2.50
CA ALA A 567 -39.19 35.34 3.15
C ALA A 567 -40.59 35.67 2.64
N GLU A 568 -41.36 34.64 2.29
CA GLU A 568 -42.80 34.72 2.02
C GLU A 568 -43.60 34.40 3.29
N SER A 569 -43.11 33.45 4.09
CA SER A 569 -43.62 33.15 5.43
C SER A 569 -42.50 32.56 6.30
N GLY A 570 -42.53 32.78 7.61
CA GLY A 570 -41.46 32.34 8.51
C GLY A 570 -40.20 33.20 8.44
N GLY A 571 -39.06 32.66 8.89
CA GLY A 571 -37.78 33.38 8.95
C GLY A 571 -36.76 32.71 9.87
N GLY A 572 -35.80 33.50 10.37
CA GLY A 572 -34.87 33.06 11.43
C GLY A 572 -33.63 32.29 10.95
N VAL A 573 -33.41 32.23 9.65
CA VAL A 573 -32.20 31.67 9.03
C VAL A 573 -31.26 32.77 8.57
N SER A 574 -29.96 32.55 8.70
CA SER A 574 -28.92 33.42 8.16
C SER A 574 -28.12 32.69 7.07
N VAL A 575 -27.30 33.41 6.32
CA VAL A 575 -26.27 32.82 5.47
C VAL A 575 -24.90 33.15 6.04
N TRP A 576 -23.94 32.26 5.89
CA TRP A 576 -22.57 32.53 6.30
C TRP A 576 -21.90 33.50 5.33
N GLN A 577 -21.17 34.47 5.89
CA GLN A 577 -20.42 35.48 5.14
C GLN A 577 -18.98 35.52 5.65
N THR A 578 -18.06 35.86 4.76
CA THR A 578 -16.64 36.03 5.09
C THR A 578 -16.17 37.40 4.64
N GLU A 579 -15.29 38.00 5.42
CA GLU A 579 -14.58 39.23 5.08
C GLU A 579 -13.29 38.85 4.35
N LEU A 580 -13.12 39.34 3.13
CA LEU A 580 -11.90 39.17 2.34
C LEU A 580 -10.79 40.11 2.87
N GLU A 581 -9.52 39.84 2.53
CA GLU A 581 -8.39 40.73 2.88
C GLU A 581 -8.57 42.18 2.36
N SER A 582 -9.42 42.38 1.36
CA SER A 582 -9.81 43.69 0.83
C SER A 582 -10.82 44.45 1.70
N GLY A 583 -11.33 43.86 2.79
CA GLY A 583 -12.41 44.39 3.64
C GLY A 583 -13.82 44.20 3.05
N GLU A 584 -13.94 43.45 1.94
CA GLU A 584 -15.23 43.17 1.30
C GLU A 584 -15.92 41.97 1.94
N ILE A 585 -17.21 42.11 2.27
CA ILE A 585 -18.04 41.02 2.79
C ILE A 585 -18.68 40.26 1.62
N VAL A 586 -18.37 38.98 1.50
CA VAL A 586 -18.91 38.09 0.46
C VAL A 586 -19.65 36.91 1.10
N THR A 587 -20.69 36.42 0.43
CA THR A 587 -21.47 35.27 0.91
C THR A 587 -20.74 33.97 0.62
N CYS A 588 -20.76 33.03 1.56
CA CYS A 588 -20.20 31.70 1.37
C CYS A 588 -21.00 30.91 0.34
N MET A 589 -20.40 30.77 -0.85
CA MET A 589 -21.03 30.15 -2.01
C MET A 589 -20.07 29.20 -2.74
N ILE A 590 -20.68 28.21 -3.40
CA ILE A 590 -20.02 27.32 -4.35
C ILE A 590 -20.64 27.57 -5.71
N TYR A 591 -19.81 27.99 -6.65
CA TYR A 591 -20.16 28.21 -8.04
C TYR A 591 -19.83 26.95 -8.85
N GLU A 592 -20.82 26.36 -9.52
CA GLU A 592 -20.59 25.31 -10.51
C GLU A 592 -20.78 25.90 -11.91
N PHE A 593 -19.73 25.92 -12.70
CA PHE A 593 -19.75 26.43 -14.06
C PHE A 593 -20.29 25.39 -15.05
N SER A 594 -20.76 25.84 -16.20
CA SER A 594 -21.23 24.96 -17.29
C SER A 594 -20.15 23.97 -17.79
N SER A 595 -18.86 24.30 -17.60
CA SER A 595 -17.71 23.42 -17.88
C SER A 595 -17.53 22.27 -16.88
N GLY A 596 -18.29 22.25 -15.78
CA GLY A 596 -18.13 21.31 -14.67
C GLY A 596 -17.08 21.73 -13.63
N ALA A 597 -16.35 22.82 -13.89
CA ALA A 597 -15.46 23.41 -12.89
C ALA A 597 -16.24 23.98 -11.70
N LYS A 598 -15.66 23.90 -10.50
CA LYS A 598 -16.21 24.52 -9.30
C LYS A 598 -15.28 25.59 -8.74
N GLN A 599 -15.84 26.72 -8.36
CA GLN A 599 -15.15 27.79 -7.61
C GLN A 599 -15.83 27.97 -6.26
N TYR A 600 -15.05 28.29 -5.24
CA TYR A 600 -15.49 28.43 -3.87
C TYR A 600 -15.17 29.84 -3.39
N THR A 601 -16.07 30.45 -2.62
CA THR A 601 -15.76 31.69 -1.90
C THR A 601 -14.56 31.45 -0.96
N LYS A 602 -13.51 32.26 -1.08
CA LYS A 602 -12.30 32.14 -0.25
C LYS A 602 -12.66 32.34 1.22
N GLY A 603 -12.11 31.50 2.11
CA GLY A 603 -12.36 31.57 3.56
C GLY A 603 -13.60 30.80 4.06
N CYS A 604 -14.43 30.27 3.16
CA CYS A 604 -15.63 29.51 3.53
C CYS A 604 -15.38 27.98 3.58
N PRO A 605 -16.13 27.23 4.42
CA PRO A 605 -16.09 25.76 4.46
C PRO A 605 -16.41 25.16 3.09
N ARG A 606 -15.80 24.03 2.75
CA ARG A 606 -16.00 23.35 1.44
C ARG A 606 -16.83 22.07 1.53
N SER A 607 -17.27 21.69 2.72
CA SER A 607 -18.08 20.50 3.01
C SER A 607 -19.41 20.92 3.61
#